data_AF-A0A956G4L2-F1
#
_entry.id   AF-A0A956G4L2-F1
#
_cell.length_a   1.000
_cell.length_b   1.000
_cell.length_c   1.000
_cell.angle_alpha   90.00
_cell.angle_beta   90.00
_cell.angle_gamma   90.00
#
_symmetry.space_group_name_H-M   'P 1'
#
loop_
_entity.id
_entity.type
_entity.pdbx_description
1 polymer ?
#
loop_
_entity_poly.entity_id
_entity_poly.type
_entity_poly.pdbx_seq_one_letter_code
_entity_poly.pdbx_strand_id
1 'polypeptide(L)'
;MRERPQLARSEYRRGVAAMKVGDYATALAAFKYGYAVSARPGFLFNIAQCYRNLGRYREAAAVLESYRPYAPAERGAAIDALLCQLEKLARQQPAR
;
A
#
# COMPACT_ATOMS: atom_id res chain seq x y z
N MET A 1 -20.14 -15.16 -14.34
CA MET A 1 -19.06 -14.87 -13.38
C MET A 1 -18.59 -13.41 -13.53
N ARG A 2 -19.16 -12.46 -12.78
CA ARG A 2 -18.76 -11.03 -12.77
C ARG A 2 -18.54 -10.48 -11.35
N GLU A 3 -18.32 -11.35 -10.36
CA GLU A 3 -18.33 -10.98 -8.94
C GLU A 3 -16.98 -10.47 -8.40
N ARG A 4 -15.86 -10.86 -9.03
CA ARG A 4 -14.50 -10.45 -8.64
C ARG A 4 -14.29 -8.92 -8.49
N PRO A 5 -14.79 -8.06 -9.41
CA PRO A 5 -14.62 -6.61 -9.27
C PRO A 5 -15.47 -5.98 -8.14
N GLN A 6 -16.59 -6.58 -7.78
CA GLN A 6 -17.44 -6.09 -6.68
C GLN A 6 -16.80 -6.41 -5.32
N LEU A 7 -16.25 -7.62 -5.18
CA LEU A 7 -15.52 -8.03 -4.00
C LEU A 7 -14.31 -7.12 -3.74
N ALA A 8 -13.47 -6.87 -4.74
CA ALA A 8 -12.33 -5.98 -4.60
C ALA A 8 -12.72 -4.54 -4.19
N ARG A 9 -13.85 -4.02 -4.69
CA ARG A 9 -14.37 -2.70 -4.27
C ARG A 9 -14.86 -2.70 -2.82
N SER A 10 -15.50 -3.78 -2.38
CA SER A 10 -15.92 -3.94 -0.99
C SER A 10 -14.70 -3.93 -0.06
N GLU A 11 -13.68 -4.70 -0.41
CA GLU A 11 -12.42 -4.82 0.32
C GLU A 11 -11.65 -3.50 0.36
N TYR A 12 -11.65 -2.75 -0.75
CA TYR A 12 -11.10 -1.41 -0.80
C TYR A 12 -11.79 -0.48 0.21
N ARG A 13 -13.13 -0.46 0.23
CA ARG A 13 -13.89 0.37 1.19
C ARG A 13 -13.62 -0.04 2.63
N ARG A 14 -13.53 -1.36 2.90
CA ARG A 14 -13.17 -1.89 4.22
C ARG A 14 -11.78 -1.42 4.64
N GLY A 15 -10.79 -1.50 3.75
CA GLY A 15 -9.44 -1.02 4.03
C GLY A 15 -9.37 0.49 4.29
N VAL A 16 -10.12 1.29 3.52
CA VAL A 16 -10.21 2.74 3.74
C VAL A 16 -10.87 3.06 5.08
N ALA A 17 -11.94 2.34 5.45
CA ALA A 17 -12.60 2.51 6.74
C ALA A 17 -11.65 2.17 7.91
N ALA A 18 -10.90 1.07 7.79
CA ALA A 18 -9.91 0.67 8.78
C ALA A 18 -8.77 1.70 8.93
N MET A 19 -8.27 2.26 7.82
CA MET A 19 -7.29 3.35 7.88
C MET A 19 -7.81 4.60 8.60
N LYS A 20 -9.10 4.95 8.42
CA LYS A 20 -9.70 6.12 9.06
C LYS A 20 -9.75 6.00 10.59
N VAL A 21 -9.89 4.78 11.10
CA VAL A 21 -9.89 4.51 12.55
C VAL A 21 -8.49 4.19 13.09
N GLY A 22 -7.44 4.29 12.26
CA GLY A 22 -6.06 4.00 12.64
C GLY A 22 -5.71 2.51 12.68
N ASP A 23 -6.62 1.62 12.28
CA ASP A 23 -6.35 0.18 12.18
C ASP A 23 -5.70 -0.15 10.85
N TYR A 24 -4.40 0.16 10.75
CA TYR A 24 -3.61 -0.08 9.56
C TYR A 24 -3.35 -1.57 9.30
N ALA A 25 -3.43 -2.43 10.33
CA ALA A 25 -3.23 -3.87 10.20
C ALA A 25 -4.41 -4.53 9.48
N THR A 26 -5.64 -4.21 9.90
CA THR A 26 -6.86 -4.64 9.21
C THR A 26 -6.94 -4.03 7.81
N ALA A 27 -6.56 -2.76 7.66
CA ALA A 27 -6.52 -2.11 6.35
C ALA A 27 -5.58 -2.83 5.38
N LEU A 28 -4.38 -3.17 5.84
CA LEU A 28 -3.39 -3.92 5.07
C LEU A 28 -3.95 -5.27 4.59
N ALA A 29 -4.59 -6.03 5.48
CA ALA A 29 -5.18 -7.33 5.13
C ALA A 29 -6.26 -7.19 4.05
N ALA A 30 -7.17 -6.23 4.21
CA ALA A 30 -8.23 -5.96 3.24
C ALA A 30 -7.68 -5.53 1.88
N PHE A 31 -6.69 -4.64 1.84
CA PHE A 31 -6.08 -4.21 0.58
C PHE A 31 -5.27 -5.31 -0.09
N LYS A 32 -4.54 -6.14 0.66
CA LYS A 32 -3.82 -7.30 0.11
C LYS A 32 -4.79 -8.31 -0.52
N TYR A 33 -5.91 -8.57 0.12
CA TYR A 33 -6.93 -9.47 -0.42
C TYR A 33 -7.58 -8.86 -1.69
N GLY A 34 -7.94 -7.57 -1.66
CA GLY A 34 -8.44 -6.86 -2.85
C GLY A 34 -7.45 -6.87 -4.02
N TYR A 35 -6.15 -6.76 -3.74
CA TYR A 35 -5.09 -6.90 -4.74
C TYR A 35 -5.01 -8.32 -5.28
N ALA A 36 -5.07 -9.35 -4.45
CA ALA A 36 -5.04 -10.75 -4.90
C ALA A 36 -6.24 -11.09 -5.82
N VAL A 37 -7.41 -10.50 -5.57
CA VAL A 37 -8.64 -10.76 -6.35
C VAL A 37 -8.69 -9.98 -7.67
N SER A 38 -8.14 -8.76 -7.70
CA SER A 38 -8.30 -7.85 -8.85
C SER A 38 -7.01 -7.47 -9.57
N ALA A 39 -5.85 -7.73 -8.98
CA ALA A 39 -4.51 -7.34 -9.44
C ALA A 39 -4.37 -5.86 -9.82
N ARG A 40 -5.20 -4.97 -9.25
CA ARG A 40 -5.18 -3.55 -9.60
C ARG A 40 -4.05 -2.82 -8.88
N PRO A 41 -3.22 -2.05 -9.59
CA PRO A 41 -2.09 -1.35 -8.97
C PRO A 41 -2.52 -0.30 -7.95
N GLY A 42 -3.74 0.23 -8.01
CA GLY A 42 -4.27 1.15 -7.00
C GLY A 42 -4.28 0.59 -5.57
N PHE A 43 -4.31 -0.73 -5.40
CA PHE A 43 -4.16 -1.35 -4.07
C PHE A 43 -2.72 -1.26 -3.55
N LEU A 44 -1.71 -1.34 -4.42
CA LEU A 44 -0.30 -1.31 -4.04
C LEU A 44 0.04 -0.02 -3.29
N PHE A 45 -0.43 1.13 -3.78
CA PHE A 45 -0.22 2.41 -3.10
C PHE A 45 -0.81 2.42 -1.68
N ASN A 46 -2.02 1.90 -1.50
CA ASN A 46 -2.65 1.83 -0.17
C ASN A 46 -1.94 0.82 0.74
N ILE A 47 -1.49 -0.32 0.22
CA ILE A 47 -0.71 -1.32 0.94
C ILE A 47 0.61 -0.70 1.43
N ALA A 48 1.32 0.03 0.56
CA ALA A 48 2.55 0.75 0.92
C ALA A 48 2.30 1.78 2.03
N GLN A 49 1.21 2.54 1.95
CA GLN A 49 0.83 3.47 3.02
C GLN A 49 0.50 2.76 4.33
N CYS A 50 -0.19 1.62 4.30
CA CYS A 50 -0.46 0.84 5.51
C CYS A 50 0.85 0.37 6.16
N TYR A 51 1.76 -0.19 5.38
CA TYR A 51 3.08 -0.60 5.88
C TYR A 51 3.85 0.56 6.49
N ARG A 52 3.84 1.74 5.86
CA ARG A 52 4.47 2.95 6.40
C ARG A 52 3.89 3.33 7.77
N ASN A 53 2.57 3.34 7.92
CA ASN A 53 1.93 3.69 9.20
C ASN A 53 2.15 2.62 10.29
N LEU A 54 2.31 1.36 9.89
CA LEU A 54 2.71 0.27 10.80
C LEU A 54 4.20 0.30 11.18
N GLY A 55 4.96 1.28 10.68
CA GLY A 55 6.41 1.37 10.89
C GLY A 55 7.20 0.29 10.16
N ARG A 56 6.59 -0.42 9.20
CA ARG A 56 7.21 -1.47 8.39
C ARG A 56 7.79 -0.87 7.10
N TYR A 57 8.83 -0.05 7.25
CA TYR A 57 9.31 0.80 6.16
C TYR A 57 9.95 0.02 5.00
N ARG A 58 10.62 -1.11 5.27
CA ARG A 58 11.17 -1.98 4.21
C ARG A 58 10.07 -2.51 3.30
N GLU A 59 9.01 -3.05 3.87
CA GLU A 59 7.88 -3.58 3.11
C GLU A 59 7.12 -2.45 2.40
N ALA A 60 7.00 -1.28 3.01
CA ALA A 60 6.42 -0.11 2.38
C ALA A 60 7.18 0.27 1.10
N ALA A 61 8.52 0.34 1.17
CA ALA A 61 9.36 0.67 0.02
C ALA A 61 9.23 -0.39 -1.10
N ALA A 62 9.31 -1.67 -0.77
CA ALA A 62 9.20 -2.76 -1.75
C ALA A 62 7.86 -2.76 -2.51
N VAL A 63 6.76 -2.48 -1.81
CA VAL A 63 5.44 -2.38 -2.47
C VAL A 63 5.33 -1.11 -3.30
N LEU A 64 5.89 -0.01 -2.82
CA LEU A 64 5.87 1.27 -3.54
C LEU A 64 6.71 1.21 -4.83
N GLU A 65 7.85 0.52 -4.83
CA GLU A 65 8.65 0.18 -6.01
C GLU A 65 7.80 -0.54 -7.06
N SER A 66 7.00 -1.53 -6.61
CA SER A 66 6.10 -2.26 -7.49
C SER A 66 4.96 -1.39 -8.04
N TYR A 67 4.57 -0.33 -7.33
CA TYR A 67 3.56 0.65 -7.78
C TYR A 67 4.14 1.71 -8.72
N ARG A 68 5.44 2.02 -8.61
CA ARG A 68 6.15 3.05 -9.37
C ARG A 68 5.83 3.07 -10.88
N PRO A 69 5.89 1.95 -11.63
CA PRO A 69 5.61 1.97 -13.07
C PRO A 69 4.14 2.26 -13.42
N TYR A 70 3.22 2.14 -12.45
CA TYR A 70 1.79 2.42 -12.61
C TYR A 70 1.42 3.82 -12.11
N ALA A 71 2.35 4.55 -11.48
CA ALA A 71 2.10 5.88 -10.98
C ALA A 71 1.97 6.87 -12.15
N PRO A 72 1.11 7.91 -12.04
CA PRO A 72 1.08 9.00 -12.99
C PRO A 72 2.46 9.67 -13.11
N ALA A 73 2.82 10.12 -14.31
CA ALA A 73 4.11 10.78 -14.55
C ALA A 73 4.32 11.99 -13.62
N GLU A 74 3.26 12.78 -13.35
CA GLU A 74 3.36 13.91 -12.41
C GLU A 74 3.67 13.50 -10.97
N ARG A 75 3.44 12.23 -10.60
CA ARG A 75 3.73 11.68 -9.27
C ARG A 75 5.03 10.90 -9.22
N GLY A 76 5.69 10.65 -10.36
CA GLY A 76 6.93 9.87 -10.41
C GLY A 76 7.98 10.38 -9.43
N ALA A 77 8.27 11.68 -9.47
CA ALA A 77 9.22 12.31 -8.54
C ALA A 77 8.79 12.20 -7.06
N ALA A 78 7.48 12.29 -6.78
CA ALA A 78 6.97 12.15 -5.42
C ALA A 78 7.08 10.71 -4.90
N ILE A 79 6.87 9.71 -5.78
CA ILE A 79 7.06 8.29 -5.46
C ILE A 79 8.54 8.00 -5.20
N ASP A 80 9.45 8.53 -6.03
CA ASP A 80 10.89 8.37 -5.86
C ASP A 80 11.40 9.01 -4.55
N ALA A 81 10.92 10.22 -4.23
CA ALA A 81 11.23 10.88 -2.97
C ALA A 81 10.72 10.06 -1.76
N LEU A 82 9.50 9.52 -1.85
CA LEU A 82 8.91 8.70 -0.80
C LEU A 82 9.67 7.38 -0.63
N LEU A 83 10.09 6.73 -1.71
CA LEU A 83 10.94 5.55 -1.69
C LEU A 83 12.25 5.82 -0.97
N CYS A 84 12.97 6.87 -1.36
CA CYS A 84 14.22 7.27 -0.71
C CYS A 84 14.02 7.53 0.79
N GLN A 85 12.92 8.18 1.17
CA GLN A 85 12.58 8.42 2.58
C GLN A 85 12.32 7.10 3.33
N LEU A 86 11.52 6.20 2.77
CA LEU A 86 11.19 4.91 3.38
C LEU A 86 12.44 4.04 3.55
N GLU A 87 13.34 4.01 2.57
CA GLU A 87 14.60 3.29 2.67
C GLU A 87 15.51 3.85 3.76
N LYS A 88 15.60 5.18 3.89
CA LYS A 88 16.35 5.82 4.98
C LYS A 88 15.78 5.44 6.34
N LEU A 89 14.46 5.52 6.50
CA LEU A 89 13.78 5.14 7.75
C LEU A 89 13.97 3.64 8.06
N ALA A 90 13.90 2.78 7.04
CA ALA A 90 14.15 1.35 7.16
C ALA A 90 15.57 1.02 7.62
N ARG A 91 16.57 1.81 7.21
CA ARG A 91 17.97 1.67 7.67
C ARG A 91 18.16 2.17 9.10
N GLN A 92 17.39 3.19 9.49
CA GLN A 92 17.46 3.79 10.83
C GLN A 92 16.67 3.02 11.89
N GLN A 93 15.73 2.17 11.48
CA GLN A 93 15.08 1.22 12.38
C GLN A 93 16.00 0.00 12.57
N PRO A 94 16.67 -0.15 13.73
CA PRO A 94 17.27 -1.44 14.05
C PRO A 94 16.15 -2.47 14.10
N ALA A 95 16.34 -3.61 13.43
CA ALA A 95 15.49 -4.77 13.62
C ALA A 95 15.57 -5.13 15.11
N ARG A 96 14.49 -4.86 15.83
CA ARG A 96 14.42 -5.03 17.28
C ARG A 96 14.41 -6.51 17.65
#